data_AF-A0A3R7BDT5-F1
#
_entry.id   AF-A0A3R7BDT5-F1
#
_cell.length_a   1.000
_cell.length_b   1.000
_cell.length_c   1.000
_cell.angle_alpha   90.00
_cell.angle_beta   90.00
_cell.angle_gamma   90.00
#
_symmetry.space_group_name_H-M   'P 1'
#
loop_
_entity.id
_entity.type
_entity.pdbx_description
1 polymer ?
#
loop_
_entity_poly.entity_id
_entity_poly.type
_entity_poly.pdbx_seq_one_letter_code
_entity_poly.pdbx_strand_id
1 'polypeptide(L)'
;MVLKMGDATSIMENAYAKANKSPFDLNAMDEKRREWITTIADACESQKAVTTALLTCLVKKRIEPEQDIRLHRKEFAGGYSARVFDTKYVTPFLKKRFPRIAMKESGWLSRSIEQPHPFTLDFPGKARDEKVKHCFLLIQDDIEENNADAEKYLLALFTLLIQKFTEIRSILEGVTFPKEIPIDLIIGSLKSHFFHKYTSAWASKLPVITIYSLYQLMMEDITRYRNKTLKSLGGCHQSDKESSLIS
;
A
#
# COMPACT_ATOMS: atom_id res chain seq x y z
N MET A 1 -21.09 10.59 -23.85
CA MET A 1 -21.13 9.13 -23.70
C MET A 1 -20.85 8.81 -22.24
N VAL A 2 -21.87 8.42 -21.47
CA VAL A 2 -21.75 8.20 -20.01
C VAL A 2 -21.11 6.84 -19.79
N LEU A 3 -19.85 6.82 -19.35
CA LEU A 3 -19.14 5.58 -19.03
C LEU A 3 -19.78 4.91 -17.81
N LYS A 4 -20.19 3.66 -17.99
CA LYS A 4 -20.98 2.87 -17.03
C LYS A 4 -20.04 2.29 -15.96
N MET A 5 -20.65 1.81 -14.88
CA MET A 5 -20.06 1.20 -13.70
C MET A 5 -19.00 0.08 -13.94
N GLY A 6 -18.77 -0.36 -15.18
CA GLY A 6 -17.81 -1.38 -15.59
C GLY A 6 -16.44 -0.89 -16.07
N ASP A 7 -16.27 0.40 -16.41
CA ASP A 7 -15.06 0.84 -17.14
C ASP A 7 -13.82 0.95 -16.22
N ALA A 8 -13.96 1.52 -15.02
CA ALA A 8 -12.84 1.69 -14.08
C ALA A 8 -12.23 0.36 -13.60
N THR A 9 -13.09 -0.55 -13.14
CA THR A 9 -12.66 -1.88 -12.66
C THR A 9 -12.03 -2.67 -13.79
N SER A 10 -12.61 -2.63 -15.00
CA SER A 10 -12.05 -3.33 -16.17
C SER A 10 -10.70 -2.77 -16.57
N ILE A 11 -10.52 -1.44 -16.56
CA ILE A 11 -9.21 -0.81 -16.83
C ILE A 11 -8.14 -1.33 -15.85
N MET A 12 -8.44 -1.34 -14.55
CA MET A 12 -7.49 -1.82 -13.54
C MET A 12 -7.21 -3.32 -13.66
N GLU A 13 -8.24 -4.15 -13.81
CA GLU A 13 -8.06 -5.61 -13.92
C GLU A 13 -7.32 -5.99 -15.21
N ASN A 14 -7.59 -5.31 -16.33
CA ASN A 14 -6.88 -5.54 -17.59
C ASN A 14 -5.42 -5.08 -17.50
N ALA A 15 -5.16 -3.91 -16.94
CA ALA A 15 -3.79 -3.42 -16.75
C ALA A 15 -3.01 -4.33 -15.79
N TYR A 16 -3.64 -4.82 -14.72
CA TYR A 16 -3.04 -5.79 -13.80
C TYR A 16 -2.72 -7.09 -14.53
N ALA A 17 -3.68 -7.66 -15.28
CA ALA A 17 -3.47 -8.90 -16.02
C ALA A 17 -2.35 -8.76 -17.06
N LYS A 18 -2.29 -7.62 -17.76
CA LYS A 18 -1.23 -7.29 -18.71
C LYS A 18 0.12 -7.23 -18.01
N ALA A 19 0.27 -6.44 -16.95
CA ALA A 19 1.50 -6.32 -16.18
C ALA A 19 1.95 -7.64 -15.54
N ASN A 20 1.01 -8.49 -15.13
CA ASN A 20 1.32 -9.80 -14.53
C ASN A 20 1.78 -10.83 -15.56
N LYS A 21 1.20 -10.81 -16.78
CA LYS A 21 1.56 -11.74 -17.87
C LYS A 21 2.81 -11.30 -18.62
N SER A 22 2.92 -10.00 -18.87
CA SER A 22 4.02 -9.37 -19.60
C SER A 22 4.37 -8.07 -18.88
N PRO A 23 5.34 -8.11 -17.95
CA PRO A 23 5.81 -6.94 -17.24
C PRO A 23 6.12 -5.79 -18.20
N PHE A 24 5.70 -4.58 -17.83
CA PHE A 24 6.00 -3.39 -18.60
C PHE A 24 7.50 -3.11 -18.56
N ASP A 25 8.09 -2.89 -19.73
CA ASP A 25 9.51 -2.51 -19.82
C ASP A 25 9.70 -1.07 -19.33
N LEU A 26 10.24 -0.92 -18.13
CA LEU A 26 10.52 0.39 -17.54
C LEU A 26 11.53 1.21 -18.36
N ASN A 27 12.32 0.58 -19.25
CA ASN A 27 13.22 1.29 -20.16
C ASN A 27 12.48 1.98 -21.31
N ALA A 28 11.22 1.63 -21.56
CA ALA A 28 10.35 2.34 -22.49
C ALA A 28 9.89 3.72 -21.96
N MET A 29 10.25 4.06 -20.72
CA MET A 29 10.10 5.39 -20.12
C MET A 29 11.47 6.07 -20.03
N ASP A 30 11.50 7.40 -20.13
CA ASP A 30 12.70 8.14 -19.81
C ASP A 30 13.09 7.99 -18.33
N GLU A 31 14.35 8.30 -18.03
CA GLU A 31 14.96 8.07 -16.73
C GLU A 31 14.23 8.78 -15.58
N LYS A 32 13.76 10.02 -15.81
CA LYS A 32 13.05 10.79 -14.79
C LYS A 32 11.70 10.16 -14.47
N ARG A 33 10.90 9.84 -15.50
CA ARG A 33 9.60 9.19 -15.30
C ARG A 33 9.73 7.84 -14.59
N ARG A 34 10.77 7.07 -14.94
CA ARG A 34 11.11 5.81 -14.26
C ARG A 34 11.46 6.04 -12.80
N GLU A 35 12.28 7.05 -12.48
CA GLU A 35 12.61 7.39 -11.09
C GLU A 35 11.36 7.77 -10.29
N TRP A 36 10.48 8.60 -10.86
CA TRP A 36 9.28 9.08 -10.17
C TRP A 36 8.36 7.92 -9.82
N ILE A 37 8.05 7.04 -10.77
CA ILE A 37 7.12 5.92 -10.52
C ILE A 37 7.74 4.87 -9.59
N THR A 38 9.04 4.64 -9.68
CA THR A 38 9.78 3.73 -8.78
C THR A 38 9.75 4.26 -7.36
N THR A 39 9.97 5.56 -7.16
CA THR A 39 9.89 6.21 -5.84
C THR A 39 8.52 6.00 -5.18
N ILE A 40 7.43 6.09 -5.95
CA ILE A 40 6.07 5.84 -5.42
C ILE A 40 5.88 4.36 -5.06
N ALA A 41 6.34 3.44 -5.91
CA ALA A 41 6.22 2.00 -5.67
C ALA A 41 7.06 1.54 -4.46
N ASP A 42 8.23 2.13 -4.25
CA ASP A 42 9.09 1.84 -3.11
C ASP A 42 8.44 2.29 -1.79
N ALA A 43 7.80 3.46 -1.80
CA ALA A 43 7.11 4.02 -0.64
C ALA A 43 5.69 3.44 -0.41
N CYS A 44 5.18 2.53 -1.23
CA CYS A 44 3.76 2.17 -1.23
C CYS A 44 3.22 1.64 0.11
N GLU A 45 4.02 0.91 0.88
CA GLU A 45 3.61 0.39 2.20
C GLU A 45 3.60 1.47 3.29
N SER A 46 4.53 2.43 3.22
CA SER A 46 4.67 3.52 4.19
C SER A 46 3.78 4.72 3.86
N GLN A 47 3.40 4.88 2.59
CA GLN A 47 2.59 6.00 2.07
C GLN A 47 1.44 5.51 1.17
N LYS A 48 0.68 4.55 1.70
CA LYS A 48 -0.50 3.94 1.04
C LYS A 48 -1.44 4.96 0.40
N ALA A 49 -1.72 6.06 1.09
CA ALA A 49 -2.60 7.13 0.61
C ALA A 49 -2.11 7.76 -0.71
N VAL A 50 -0.79 7.98 -0.85
CA VAL A 50 -0.20 8.54 -2.08
C VAL A 50 -0.35 7.56 -3.23
N THR A 51 -0.03 6.28 -3.02
CA THR A 51 -0.18 5.24 -4.05
C THR A 51 -1.64 5.06 -4.47
N THR A 52 -2.58 5.08 -3.51
CA THR A 52 -4.03 5.04 -3.80
C THR A 52 -4.51 6.27 -4.58
N ALA A 53 -4.03 7.46 -4.21
CA ALA A 53 -4.37 8.71 -4.91
C ALA A 53 -3.82 8.69 -6.35
N LEU A 54 -2.56 8.29 -6.55
CA LEU A 54 -1.97 8.16 -7.89
C LEU A 54 -2.77 7.19 -8.75
N LEU A 55 -3.08 6.00 -8.24
CA LEU A 55 -3.87 5.01 -8.96
C LEU A 55 -5.25 5.57 -9.33
N THR A 56 -5.88 6.31 -8.43
CA THR A 56 -7.15 6.99 -8.69
C THR A 56 -7.04 7.99 -9.85
N CYS A 57 -6.01 8.83 -9.85
CA CYS A 57 -5.76 9.80 -10.91
C CYS A 57 -5.50 9.12 -12.26
N LEU A 58 -4.60 8.12 -12.32
CA LEU A 58 -4.27 7.38 -13.54
C LEU A 58 -5.50 6.71 -14.16
N VAL A 59 -6.32 6.04 -13.35
CA VAL A 59 -7.54 5.37 -13.82
C VAL A 59 -8.58 6.39 -14.27
N LYS A 60 -8.71 7.53 -13.56
CA LYS A 60 -9.62 8.60 -13.97
C LYS A 60 -9.24 9.16 -15.35
N LYS A 61 -7.95 9.46 -15.58
CA LYS A 61 -7.46 9.95 -16.88
C LYS A 61 -7.76 8.98 -18.01
N ARG A 62 -7.65 7.68 -17.74
CA ARG A 62 -7.95 6.63 -18.73
C ARG A 62 -9.44 6.51 -19.09
N ILE A 63 -10.33 6.89 -18.19
CA ILE A 63 -11.78 6.90 -18.41
C ILE A 63 -12.19 8.18 -19.12
N GLU A 64 -11.69 9.32 -18.65
CA GLU A 64 -11.99 10.65 -19.18
C GLU A 64 -10.68 11.35 -19.52
N PRO A 65 -10.15 11.19 -20.75
CA PRO A 65 -8.86 11.78 -21.16
C PRO A 65 -8.80 13.30 -21.01
N GLU A 66 -9.94 13.98 -21.18
CA GLU A 66 -10.04 15.44 -21.05
C GLU A 66 -10.08 15.92 -19.58
N GLN A 67 -10.26 15.01 -18.61
CA GLN A 67 -10.27 15.39 -17.19
C GLN A 67 -8.86 15.77 -16.74
N ASP A 68 -8.68 16.99 -16.24
CA ASP A 68 -7.49 17.34 -15.45
C ASP A 68 -7.57 16.61 -14.10
N ILE A 69 -6.67 15.65 -13.88
CA ILE A 69 -6.67 14.80 -12.69
C ILE A 69 -6.11 15.49 -11.44
N ARG A 70 -5.53 16.68 -11.58
CA ARG A 70 -5.10 17.52 -10.44
C ARG A 70 -6.31 18.10 -9.71
N LEU A 71 -7.42 18.30 -10.43
CA LEU A 71 -8.69 18.84 -9.93
C LEU A 71 -9.54 17.76 -9.24
N HIS A 72 -9.00 17.18 -8.18
CA HIS A 72 -9.52 15.97 -7.52
C HIS A 72 -10.75 16.17 -6.61
N ARG A 73 -11.31 17.39 -6.57
CA ARG A 73 -12.45 17.78 -5.75
C ARG A 73 -13.57 18.37 -6.62
N LYS A 74 -14.83 18.04 -6.31
CA LYS A 74 -16.02 18.54 -7.03
C LYS A 74 -16.20 20.06 -6.92
N GLU A 75 -15.62 20.64 -5.89
CA GLU A 75 -15.68 22.07 -5.61
C GLU A 75 -14.79 22.89 -6.56
N PHE A 76 -13.80 22.27 -7.21
CA PHE A 76 -13.04 22.94 -8.26
C PHE A 76 -13.85 23.03 -9.54
N ALA A 77 -13.73 24.14 -10.26
CA ALA A 77 -14.28 24.26 -11.61
C ALA A 77 -13.64 23.20 -12.52
N GLY A 78 -14.45 22.30 -13.08
CA GLY A 78 -13.96 21.14 -13.85
C GLY A 78 -13.43 19.98 -13.01
N GLY A 79 -13.60 20.01 -11.68
CA GLY A 79 -13.13 18.95 -10.80
C GLY A 79 -14.08 17.76 -10.67
N TYR A 80 -13.54 16.65 -10.16
CA TYR A 80 -14.29 15.41 -9.94
C TYR A 80 -14.17 14.94 -8.49
N SER A 81 -15.04 14.03 -8.05
CA SER A 81 -14.97 13.51 -6.68
C SER A 81 -14.03 12.31 -6.58
N ALA A 82 -12.74 12.55 -6.40
CA ALA A 82 -11.75 11.49 -6.36
C ALA A 82 -11.96 10.52 -5.18
N ARG A 83 -12.37 11.01 -4.00
CA ARG A 83 -12.70 10.15 -2.84
C ARG A 83 -13.83 9.16 -3.13
N VAL A 84 -14.94 9.62 -3.72
CA VAL A 84 -16.06 8.75 -4.10
C VAL A 84 -15.61 7.75 -5.17
N PHE A 85 -14.81 8.19 -6.13
CA PHE A 85 -14.27 7.32 -7.16
C PHE A 85 -13.38 6.21 -6.56
N ASP A 86 -12.45 6.57 -5.67
CA ASP A 86 -11.59 5.61 -4.97
C ASP A 86 -12.38 4.61 -4.14
N THR A 87 -13.27 5.11 -3.29
CA THR A 87 -14.09 4.28 -2.39
C THR A 87 -14.90 3.26 -3.19
N LYS A 88 -15.39 3.66 -4.37
CA LYS A 88 -16.22 2.81 -5.23
C LYS A 88 -15.42 1.79 -6.04
N TYR A 89 -14.22 2.14 -6.52
CA TYR A 89 -13.50 1.32 -7.50
C TYR A 89 -12.07 0.96 -7.07
N VAL A 90 -11.25 1.94 -6.67
CA VAL A 90 -9.80 1.75 -6.48
C VAL A 90 -9.50 1.00 -5.18
N THR A 91 -10.03 1.44 -4.04
CA THR A 91 -9.81 0.73 -2.77
C THR A 91 -10.33 -0.72 -2.79
N PRO A 92 -11.53 -1.03 -3.34
CA PRO A 92 -11.96 -2.42 -3.54
C PRO A 92 -10.98 -3.25 -4.39
N PHE A 93 -10.47 -2.68 -5.50
CA PHE A 93 -9.47 -3.34 -6.33
C PHE A 93 -8.16 -3.61 -5.55
N LEU A 94 -7.66 -2.62 -4.81
CA LEU A 94 -6.46 -2.78 -3.98
C LEU A 94 -6.66 -3.85 -2.91
N LYS A 95 -7.81 -3.93 -2.25
CA LYS A 95 -8.10 -5.00 -1.27
C LYS A 95 -8.01 -6.40 -1.88
N LYS A 96 -8.41 -6.54 -3.15
CA LYS A 96 -8.39 -7.80 -3.88
C LYS A 96 -7.01 -8.17 -4.41
N ARG A 97 -6.27 -7.22 -5.02
CA ARG A 97 -5.01 -7.47 -5.74
C ARG A 97 -3.76 -7.13 -4.95
N PHE A 98 -3.82 -6.12 -4.08
CA PHE A 98 -2.69 -5.58 -3.33
C PHE A 98 -3.06 -5.29 -1.86
N PRO A 99 -3.51 -6.30 -1.08
CA PRO A 99 -4.08 -6.08 0.26
C PRO A 99 -3.12 -5.41 1.24
N ARG A 100 -1.80 -5.57 1.06
CA ARG A 100 -0.77 -4.94 1.92
C ARG A 100 -0.83 -3.41 1.90
N ILE A 101 -1.21 -2.81 0.77
CA ILE A 101 -1.27 -1.36 0.59
C ILE A 101 -2.70 -0.82 0.55
N ALA A 102 -3.70 -1.69 0.69
CA ALA A 102 -5.09 -1.28 0.70
C ALA A 102 -5.43 -0.51 2.00
N MET A 103 -6.13 0.61 1.85
CA MET A 103 -6.67 1.37 2.97
C MET A 103 -7.95 0.71 3.50
N LYS A 104 -8.27 0.91 4.78
CA LYS A 104 -9.51 0.36 5.38
C LYS A 104 -10.74 0.89 4.66
N GLU A 105 -10.78 2.20 4.41
CA GLU A 105 -11.90 2.89 3.77
C GLU A 105 -11.48 3.55 2.45
N SER A 106 -10.51 4.47 2.49
CA SER A 106 -10.04 5.22 1.32
C SER A 106 -8.67 5.84 1.56
N GLY A 107 -7.87 6.01 0.50
CA GLY A 107 -6.62 6.78 0.55
C GLY A 107 -6.84 8.29 0.68
N TRP A 108 -8.03 8.76 0.29
CA TRP A 108 -8.40 10.18 0.25
C TRP A 108 -8.89 10.73 1.59
N LEU A 109 -8.84 9.92 2.66
CA LEU A 109 -9.05 10.36 4.05
C LEU A 109 -7.75 10.83 4.72
N SER A 110 -6.62 10.70 4.02
CA SER A 110 -5.34 11.18 4.55
C SER A 110 -5.28 12.70 4.46
N ARG A 111 -4.91 13.36 5.57
CA ARG A 111 -4.73 14.82 5.63
C ARG A 111 -3.73 15.36 4.61
N SER A 112 -2.78 14.53 4.16
CA SER A 112 -1.80 14.92 3.14
C SER A 112 -2.39 15.00 1.73
N ILE A 113 -3.52 14.34 1.48
CA ILE A 113 -4.16 14.20 0.16
C ILE A 113 -5.47 15.00 0.07
N GLU A 114 -6.27 15.07 1.14
CA GLU A 114 -7.62 15.69 1.14
C GLU A 114 -7.64 17.23 1.02
N GLN A 115 -6.48 17.88 0.95
CA GLN A 115 -6.37 19.33 1.01
C GLN A 115 -7.19 20.02 -0.12
N PRO A 116 -7.83 21.18 0.13
CA PRO A 116 -8.61 21.92 -0.87
C PRO A 116 -7.74 22.65 -1.91
N HIS A 117 -6.67 22.02 -2.39
CA HIS A 117 -5.75 22.59 -3.37
C HIS A 117 -5.52 21.60 -4.52
N PRO A 118 -5.50 22.03 -5.79
CA PRO A 118 -5.13 21.16 -6.90
C PRO A 118 -3.75 20.51 -6.70
N PHE A 119 -3.53 19.33 -7.29
CA PHE A 119 -2.21 18.67 -7.27
C PHE A 119 -1.24 19.25 -8.30
N THR A 120 -1.08 20.57 -8.28
CA THR A 120 -0.03 21.31 -8.99
C THR A 120 1.29 21.23 -8.23
N LEU A 121 2.40 21.62 -8.86
CA LEU A 121 3.75 21.52 -8.26
C LEU A 121 3.93 22.33 -6.97
N ASP A 122 3.08 23.33 -6.73
CA ASP A 122 3.03 24.19 -5.54
C ASP A 122 2.08 23.67 -4.44
N PHE A 123 1.53 22.46 -4.59
CA PHE A 123 0.60 21.87 -3.63
C PHE A 123 1.15 21.89 -2.18
N PRO A 124 0.44 22.53 -1.22
CA PRO A 124 0.97 22.81 0.11
C PRO A 124 0.88 21.63 1.08
N GLY A 125 0.29 20.50 0.67
CA GLY A 125 0.11 19.34 1.54
C GLY A 125 1.46 18.82 2.06
N LYS A 126 1.52 18.57 3.37
CA LYS A 126 2.69 17.93 3.99
C LYS A 126 2.58 16.43 3.81
N ALA A 127 3.59 15.82 3.20
CA ALA A 127 3.75 14.37 3.17
C ALA A 127 4.81 13.94 4.18
N ARG A 128 4.83 12.65 4.51
CA ARG A 128 5.88 12.11 5.39
C ARG A 128 7.26 12.16 4.71
N ASP A 129 7.28 11.98 3.40
CA ASP A 129 8.48 12.04 2.58
C ASP A 129 8.23 13.04 1.43
N GLU A 130 9.02 14.11 1.43
CA GLU A 130 8.91 15.17 0.43
C GLU A 130 9.32 14.68 -0.97
N LYS A 131 10.23 13.71 -1.10
CA LYS A 131 10.59 13.14 -2.40
C LYS A 131 9.39 12.43 -3.01
N VAL A 132 8.69 11.62 -2.22
CA VAL A 132 7.49 10.88 -2.66
C VAL A 132 6.37 11.85 -3.07
N LYS A 133 6.17 12.93 -2.31
CA LYS A 133 5.23 14.00 -2.69
C LYS A 133 5.62 14.62 -4.03
N HIS A 134 6.88 14.99 -4.17
CA HIS A 134 7.35 15.65 -5.38
C HIS A 134 7.20 14.77 -6.62
N CYS A 135 7.59 13.49 -6.53
CA CYS A 135 7.37 12.52 -7.60
C CYS A 135 5.89 12.33 -7.93
N PHE A 136 5.01 12.32 -6.93
CA PHE A 136 3.56 12.29 -7.15
C PHE A 136 3.11 13.51 -7.96
N LEU A 137 3.46 14.73 -7.55
CA LEU A 137 3.06 15.94 -8.27
C LEU A 137 3.63 15.99 -9.69
N LEU A 138 4.88 15.57 -9.88
CA LEU A 138 5.54 15.52 -11.20
C LEU A 138 4.85 14.56 -12.17
N ILE A 139 4.38 13.40 -11.70
CA ILE A 139 3.64 12.47 -12.57
C ILE A 139 2.32 13.11 -13.04
N GLN A 140 1.63 13.85 -12.17
CA GLN A 140 0.37 14.49 -12.55
C GLN A 140 0.61 15.63 -13.53
N ASP A 141 1.62 16.45 -13.25
CA ASP A 141 2.04 17.55 -14.13
C ASP A 141 2.49 17.04 -15.51
N ASP A 142 3.26 15.96 -15.57
CA ASP A 142 3.71 15.35 -16.82
C ASP A 142 2.56 14.79 -17.67
N ILE A 143 1.51 14.25 -17.04
CA ILE A 143 0.31 13.80 -17.74
C ILE A 143 -0.50 14.98 -18.30
N GLU A 144 -0.66 16.05 -17.51
CA GLU A 144 -1.55 17.16 -17.86
C GLU A 144 -0.89 18.22 -18.76
N GLU A 145 0.38 18.56 -18.52
CA GLU A 145 1.11 19.58 -19.28
C GLU A 145 1.93 19.00 -20.45
N ASN A 146 2.52 17.81 -20.26
CA ASN A 146 3.40 17.18 -21.25
C ASN A 146 2.75 16.03 -22.02
N ASN A 147 1.43 15.80 -21.83
CA ASN A 147 0.65 14.75 -22.49
C ASN A 147 1.25 13.34 -22.34
N ALA A 148 1.88 13.06 -21.19
CA ALA A 148 2.39 11.73 -20.92
C ALA A 148 1.27 10.69 -20.84
N ASP A 149 1.54 9.49 -21.33
CA ASP A 149 0.56 8.42 -21.38
C ASP A 149 0.31 7.82 -19.98
N ALA A 150 -0.86 8.10 -19.42
CA ALA A 150 -1.32 7.56 -18.14
C ALA A 150 -1.35 6.01 -18.11
N GLU A 151 -1.52 5.33 -19.25
CA GLU A 151 -1.45 3.86 -19.31
C GLU A 151 -0.03 3.35 -19.02
N LYS A 152 1.00 4.04 -19.52
CA LYS A 152 2.39 3.66 -19.24
C LYS A 152 2.70 3.76 -17.75
N TYR A 153 2.28 4.84 -17.10
CA TYR A 153 2.42 4.98 -15.65
C TYR A 153 1.64 3.91 -14.88
N LEU A 154 0.41 3.58 -15.31
CA LEU A 154 -0.41 2.56 -14.67
C LEU A 154 0.23 1.16 -14.78
N LEU A 155 0.72 0.81 -15.98
CA LEU A 155 1.38 -0.46 -16.22
C LEU A 155 2.71 -0.55 -15.47
N ALA A 156 3.52 0.51 -15.47
CA ALA A 156 4.76 0.59 -14.71
C ALA A 156 4.51 0.42 -13.20
N LEU A 157 3.51 1.13 -12.65
CA LEU A 157 3.14 0.99 -11.24
C LEU A 157 2.75 -0.45 -10.90
N PHE A 158 1.88 -1.07 -11.69
CA PHE A 158 1.46 -2.45 -11.43
C PHE A 158 2.60 -3.46 -11.60
N THR A 159 3.47 -3.29 -12.60
CA THR A 159 4.66 -4.13 -12.74
C THR A 159 5.54 -4.07 -11.49
N LEU A 160 5.85 -2.86 -11.02
CA LEU A 160 6.67 -2.66 -9.81
C LEU A 160 6.01 -3.26 -8.56
N LEU A 161 4.71 -3.02 -8.36
CA LEU A 161 3.98 -3.57 -7.21
C LEU A 161 3.91 -5.11 -7.25
N ILE A 162 3.64 -5.71 -8.42
CA ILE A 162 3.60 -7.17 -8.59
C ILE A 162 4.97 -7.77 -8.29
N GLN A 163 6.04 -7.21 -8.84
CA GLN A 163 7.41 -7.66 -8.59
C GLN A 163 7.73 -7.63 -7.09
N LYS A 164 7.50 -6.48 -6.45
CA LYS A 164 7.75 -6.28 -5.02
C LYS A 164 7.02 -7.31 -4.15
N PHE A 165 5.72 -7.53 -4.38
CA PHE A 165 4.95 -8.45 -3.55
C PHE A 165 5.16 -9.93 -3.90
N THR A 166 5.58 -10.23 -5.14
CA THR A 166 5.99 -11.59 -5.53
C THR A 166 7.33 -11.95 -4.90
N GLU A 167 8.29 -11.04 -4.86
CA GLU A 167 9.58 -11.23 -4.19
C GLU A 167 9.39 -11.51 -2.70
N ILE A 168 8.58 -10.69 -2.01
CA ILE A 168 8.24 -10.91 -0.60
C ILE A 168 7.62 -12.30 -0.39
N ARG A 169 6.74 -12.74 -1.31
CA ARG A 169 6.11 -14.06 -1.22
C ARG A 169 7.12 -15.20 -1.45
N SER A 170 8.00 -15.07 -2.44
CA SER A 170 9.05 -16.05 -2.73
C SER A 170 10.00 -16.23 -1.55
N ILE A 171 10.39 -15.13 -0.88
CA ILE A 171 11.20 -15.17 0.34
C ILE A 171 10.50 -15.99 1.43
N LEU A 172 9.18 -15.82 1.60
CA LEU A 172 8.41 -16.55 2.61
C LEU A 172 8.24 -18.03 2.27
N GLU A 173 7.99 -18.37 1.00
CA GLU A 173 7.83 -19.76 0.54
C GLU A 173 9.17 -20.52 0.52
N GLY A 174 10.29 -19.82 0.36
CA GLY A 174 11.64 -20.38 0.40
C GLY A 174 12.17 -20.71 1.80
N VAL A 175 11.45 -20.34 2.87
CA VAL A 175 11.85 -20.67 4.24
C VAL A 175 11.66 -22.16 4.48
N THR A 176 12.76 -22.89 4.61
CA THR A 176 12.77 -24.30 4.99
C THR A 176 13.19 -24.44 6.45
N PHE A 177 12.44 -25.24 7.21
CA PHE A 177 12.79 -25.57 8.58
C PHE A 177 13.50 -26.94 8.60
N PRO A 178 14.59 -27.10 9.36
CA PRO A 178 15.21 -28.40 9.51
C PRO A 178 14.22 -29.37 10.20
N LYS A 179 14.27 -30.66 9.84
CA LYS A 179 13.39 -31.70 10.41
C LYS A 179 13.51 -31.80 11.93
N GLU A 180 14.70 -31.52 12.45
CA GLU A 180 14.99 -31.44 13.87
C GLU A 180 15.54 -30.06 14.17
N ILE A 181 14.87 -29.33 15.07
CA ILE A 181 15.30 -28.01 15.51
C ILE A 181 15.78 -28.15 16.96
N PRO A 182 17.10 -28.01 17.23
CA PRO A 182 17.61 -28.06 18.60
C PRO A 182 17.01 -26.95 19.46
N ILE A 183 16.73 -27.25 20.74
CA ILE A 183 16.16 -26.27 21.69
C ILE A 183 17.06 -25.03 21.79
N ASP A 184 18.38 -25.21 21.80
CA ASP A 184 19.33 -24.11 21.88
C ASP A 184 19.26 -23.16 20.67
N LEU A 185 18.97 -23.71 19.47
CA LEU A 185 18.76 -22.91 18.27
C LEU A 185 17.48 -22.08 18.37
N ILE A 186 16.40 -22.65 18.91
CA ILE A 186 15.13 -21.95 19.15
C ILE A 186 15.35 -20.82 20.17
N ILE A 187 15.96 -21.12 21.32
CA ILE A 187 16.22 -20.15 22.38
C ILE A 187 17.15 -19.03 21.87
N GLY A 188 18.21 -19.39 21.14
CA GLY A 188 19.12 -18.42 20.53
C GLY A 188 18.42 -17.50 19.53
N SER A 189 17.56 -18.06 18.68
CA SER A 189 16.78 -17.30 17.70
C SER A 189 15.79 -16.34 18.36
N LEU A 190 15.07 -16.80 19.39
CA LEU A 190 14.14 -15.95 20.15
C LEU A 190 14.86 -14.83 20.89
N LYS A 191 16.00 -15.13 21.54
CA LYS A 191 16.83 -14.10 22.20
C LYS A 191 17.31 -13.07 21.19
N SER A 192 17.87 -13.50 20.06
CA SER A 192 18.31 -12.62 19.00
C SER A 192 17.17 -11.70 18.54
N HIS A 193 16.00 -12.27 18.24
CA HIS A 193 14.81 -11.53 17.81
C HIS A 193 14.29 -10.53 18.86
N PHE A 194 14.17 -10.95 20.13
CA PHE A 194 13.63 -10.09 21.20
C PHE A 194 14.56 -8.95 21.60
N PHE A 195 15.88 -9.16 21.53
CA PHE A 195 16.86 -8.16 21.92
C PHE A 195 17.45 -7.38 20.75
N HIS A 196 17.07 -7.71 19.51
CA HIS A 196 17.48 -6.97 18.33
C HIS A 196 16.89 -5.55 18.33
N LYS A 197 17.74 -4.55 18.07
CA LYS A 197 17.33 -3.15 17.94
C LYS A 197 16.87 -2.87 16.52
N TYR A 198 15.59 -3.11 16.26
CA TYR A 198 15.02 -2.79 14.96
C TYR A 198 14.95 -1.27 14.74
N THR A 199 15.39 -0.83 13.56
CA THR A 199 15.39 0.59 13.14
C THR A 199 14.18 0.94 12.28
N SER A 200 13.44 -0.05 11.79
CA SER A 200 12.27 0.14 10.94
C SER A 200 11.02 0.49 11.75
N ALA A 201 10.17 1.33 11.17
CA ALA A 201 8.88 1.65 11.76
C ALA A 201 8.07 0.36 12.00
N TRP A 202 7.36 0.30 13.12
CA TRP A 202 6.51 -0.84 13.53
C TRP A 202 7.23 -2.12 13.94
N ALA A 203 8.57 -2.16 13.88
CA ALA A 203 9.31 -3.38 14.18
C ALA A 203 9.33 -3.75 15.67
N SER A 204 9.01 -2.82 16.58
CA SER A 204 8.74 -3.12 18.00
C SER A 204 7.59 -4.10 18.22
N LYS A 205 6.72 -4.31 17.21
CA LYS A 205 5.67 -5.34 17.26
C LYS A 205 6.18 -6.74 16.98
N LEU A 206 7.34 -6.91 16.36
CA LEU A 206 7.81 -8.23 15.98
C LEU A 206 8.00 -9.15 17.20
N PRO A 207 8.63 -8.70 18.32
CA PRO A 207 8.64 -9.46 19.57
C PRO A 207 7.23 -9.74 20.13
N VAL A 208 6.33 -8.74 20.08
CA VAL A 208 4.95 -8.87 20.60
C VAL A 208 4.17 -9.93 19.84
N ILE A 209 4.27 -9.95 18.50
CA ILE A 209 3.63 -10.94 17.64
C ILE A 209 4.17 -12.33 17.95
N THR A 210 5.48 -12.49 18.10
CA THR A 210 6.08 -13.78 18.46
C THR A 210 5.56 -14.30 19.80
N ILE A 211 5.50 -13.44 20.84
CA ILE A 211 4.94 -13.83 22.14
C ILE A 211 3.46 -14.20 22.02
N TYR A 212 2.68 -13.40 21.29
CA TYR A 212 1.27 -13.69 21.05
C TYR A 212 1.06 -15.05 20.36
N SER A 213 1.82 -15.33 19.30
CA SER A 213 1.77 -16.62 18.61
C SER A 213 2.18 -17.78 19.50
N LEU A 214 3.19 -17.60 20.37
CA LEU A 214 3.56 -18.61 21.36
C LEU A 214 2.41 -18.89 22.33
N TYR A 215 1.71 -17.85 22.82
CA TYR A 215 0.52 -18.05 23.65
C TYR A 215 -0.59 -18.80 22.90
N GLN A 216 -0.84 -18.48 21.62
CA GLN A 216 -1.83 -19.20 20.83
C GLN A 216 -1.55 -20.70 20.79
N LEU A 217 -0.29 -21.09 20.54
CA LEU A 217 0.12 -22.49 20.53
C LEU A 217 0.01 -23.13 21.93
N MET A 218 0.52 -22.46 22.96
CA MET A 218 0.55 -22.99 24.32
C MET A 218 -0.84 -23.14 24.96
N MET A 219 -1.82 -22.32 24.55
CA MET A 219 -3.17 -22.38 25.07
C MET A 219 -3.92 -23.65 24.66
N GLU A 220 -3.53 -24.29 23.56
CA GLU A 220 -4.13 -25.56 23.10
C GLU A 220 -3.77 -26.72 24.04
N ASP A 221 -2.56 -26.71 24.61
CA ASP A 221 -2.00 -27.85 25.35
C ASP A 221 -1.98 -27.69 26.87
N ILE A 222 -2.05 -26.46 27.40
CA ILE A 222 -1.89 -26.20 28.84
C ILE A 222 -3.25 -26.11 29.54
N THR A 223 -3.48 -27.02 30.50
CA THR A 223 -4.71 -27.11 31.31
C THR A 223 -5.11 -25.80 32.01
N ARG A 224 -4.13 -24.99 32.43
CA ARG A 224 -4.36 -23.67 33.05
C ARG A 224 -5.14 -22.70 32.15
N TYR A 225 -5.04 -22.86 30.83
CA TYR A 225 -5.71 -22.00 29.85
C TYR A 225 -7.00 -22.61 29.28
N ARG A 226 -7.46 -23.74 29.83
CA ARG A 226 -8.72 -24.35 29.42
C ARG A 226 -9.87 -23.35 29.57
N ASN A 227 -10.71 -23.25 28.53
CA ASN A 227 -11.83 -22.31 28.43
C ASN A 227 -11.45 -20.82 28.48
N LYS A 228 -10.16 -20.49 28.29
CA LYS A 228 -9.70 -19.11 28.12
C LYS A 228 -9.53 -18.81 26.64
N THR A 229 -9.71 -17.54 26.28
CA THR A 229 -9.49 -17.06 24.91
C THR A 229 -8.43 -15.97 24.92
N LEU A 230 -7.53 -16.03 23.94
CA LEU A 230 -6.54 -14.98 23.78
C LEU A 230 -7.24 -13.75 23.19
N LYS A 231 -7.13 -12.61 23.89
CA LYS A 231 -7.69 -11.33 23.41
C LYS A 231 -7.04 -10.97 22.08
N SER A 232 -7.81 -10.49 21.11
CA SER A 232 -7.25 -10.10 19.81
C SER A 232 -6.14 -9.06 19.95
N LEU A 233 -5.09 -9.21 19.14
CA LEU A 233 -4.02 -8.21 19.02
C LEU A 233 -4.61 -6.84 18.67
N GLY A 234 -4.44 -5.88 19.58
CA GLY A 234 -4.88 -4.50 19.39
C GLY A 234 -4.08 -3.73 18.34
N GLY A 235 -4.64 -2.60 17.88
CA GLY A 235 -3.90 -1.62 17.06
C GLY A 235 -2.74 -0.99 17.84
N CYS A 236 -1.70 -0.50 17.16
CA CYS A 236 -0.47 0.03 17.79
C CYS A 236 -0.64 1.31 18.61
N HIS A 237 -1.86 1.83 18.76
CA HIS A 237 -2.13 3.11 19.43
C HIS A 237 -2.80 2.91 20.79
N GLN A 238 -2.96 1.68 21.25
CA GLN A 238 -3.31 1.44 22.65
C GLN A 238 -2.08 1.73 23.51
N SER A 239 -2.19 2.82 24.27
CA SER A 239 -1.34 3.11 25.42
C SER A 239 -1.24 1.86 26.31
N ASP A 240 -0.04 1.58 26.84
CA ASP A 240 0.25 0.44 27.74
C ASP A 240 -0.64 0.36 28.99
N LYS A 241 -1.48 1.37 29.24
CA LYS A 241 -2.43 1.41 30.35
C LYS A 241 -3.60 0.42 30.25
N GLU A 242 -3.86 -0.22 29.10
CA GLU A 242 -5.00 -1.15 28.91
C GLU A 242 -4.62 -2.62 28.63
N SER A 243 -3.34 -2.96 28.75
CA SER A 243 -2.80 -4.26 28.33
C SER A 243 -2.93 -5.36 29.40
N SER A 244 -4.14 -5.66 29.89
CA SER A 244 -4.40 -6.95 30.53
C SER A 244 -4.70 -7.99 29.43
N LEU A 245 -3.68 -8.77 29.06
CA LEU A 245 -3.71 -9.69 27.90
C LEU A 245 -4.45 -11.02 28.13
N ILE A 246 -5.10 -11.20 29.28
CA ILE A 246 -5.85 -12.43 29.60
C ILE A 246 -7.15 -12.04 30.32
N SER A 247 -8.30 -12.50 29.79
CA SER A 247 -9.60 -12.51 30.48
C SER A 247 -10.01 -13.94 30.78
#